data_AF-A0A660PYI4-F1
#
_entry.id   AF-A0A660PYI4-F1
#
_cell.length_a   1.000
_cell.length_b   1.000
_cell.length_c   1.000
_cell.angle_alpha   90.00
_cell.angle_beta   90.00
_cell.angle_gamma   90.00
#
_symmetry.space_group_name_H-M   'P 1'
#
loop_
_entity.id
_entity.type
_entity.pdbx_description
1 polymer ?
#
loop_
_entity_poly.entity_id
_entity_poly.type
_entity_poly.pdbx_seq_one_letter_code
_entity_poly.pdbx_strand_id
1 'polypeptide(L)'
;MAKFRRKPIVIEAEQWFPGRDVKGVHQHFDVGIGSELDSAPHVHTIHKNQMVIIEPGDWIIPEGDGEHFYPCKPDIFEKTYEPV
;
A
#
# COMPACT_ATOMS: atom_id res chain seq x y z
N MET A 1 -15.25 -25.50 4.38
CA MET A 1 -14.88 -24.18 3.83
C MET A 1 -14.73 -24.29 2.33
N ALA A 2 -15.21 -23.29 1.57
CA ALA A 2 -14.98 -23.24 0.13
C ALA A 2 -13.49 -22.94 -0.16
N LYS A 3 -12.94 -23.55 -1.20
CA LYS A 3 -11.55 -23.36 -1.64
C LYS A 3 -11.55 -22.60 -2.97
N PHE A 4 -10.67 -21.62 -3.11
CA PHE A 4 -10.54 -20.81 -4.31
C PHE A 4 -9.07 -20.73 -4.72
N ARG A 5 -8.82 -20.58 -6.02
CA ARG A 5 -7.49 -20.29 -6.57
C ARG A 5 -7.44 -18.85 -7.05
N ARG A 6 -6.31 -18.17 -6.84
CA ARG A 6 -6.06 -16.84 -7.41
C ARG A 6 -5.90 -16.97 -8.93
N LYS A 7 -6.34 -15.96 -9.69
CA LYS A 7 -6.04 -15.88 -11.13
C LYS A 7 -4.56 -15.50 -11.31
N PRO A 8 -3.87 -16.00 -12.37
CA PRO A 8 -2.53 -15.52 -12.69
C PRO A 8 -2.62 -14.08 -13.19
N ILE A 9 -1.94 -13.16 -12.53
CA ILE A 9 -1.92 -11.73 -12.88
C ILE A 9 -0.49 -11.20 -12.76
N VAL A 10 -0.13 -10.28 -13.65
CA VAL A 10 1.03 -9.39 -13.48
C VAL A 10 0.52 -8.11 -12.84
N ILE A 11 1.27 -7.59 -11.88
CA ILE A 11 0.94 -6.35 -11.17
C ILE A 11 2.10 -5.37 -11.27
N GLU A 12 1.79 -4.08 -11.16
CA GLU A 12 2.77 -3.05 -10.81
C GLU A 12 2.84 -2.95 -9.29
N ALA A 13 4.02 -2.65 -8.75
CA ALA A 13 4.18 -2.39 -7.32
C ALA A 13 5.43 -1.54 -7.09
N GLU A 14 5.38 -0.67 -6.10
CA GLU A 14 6.52 0.16 -5.70
C GLU A 14 6.80 -0.02 -4.21
N GLN A 15 8.07 -0.24 -3.85
CA GLN A 15 8.46 -0.36 -2.44
C GLN A 15 8.62 1.03 -1.82
N TRP A 16 7.92 1.27 -0.72
CA TRP A 16 7.92 2.56 -0.04
C TRP A 16 8.97 2.65 1.08
N PHE A 17 9.60 3.81 1.19
CA PHE A 17 10.48 4.20 2.30
C PHE A 17 10.28 5.69 2.63
N PRO A 18 10.51 6.13 3.87
CA PRO A 18 10.37 7.53 4.26
C PRO A 18 11.13 8.48 3.33
N GLY A 19 10.47 9.56 2.91
CA GLY A 19 11.04 10.55 1.99
C GLY A 19 10.98 10.19 0.51
N ARG A 20 10.43 9.02 0.15
CA ARG A 20 10.06 8.72 -1.25
C ARG A 20 8.63 9.17 -1.53
N ASP A 21 8.43 9.68 -2.73
CA ASP A 21 7.11 9.89 -3.31
C ASP A 21 6.72 8.61 -4.06
N VAL A 22 5.68 7.94 -3.58
CA VAL A 22 5.11 6.72 -4.17
C VAL A 22 3.63 6.97 -4.39
N LYS A 23 3.13 6.62 -5.57
CA LYS A 23 1.74 6.88 -5.95
C LYS A 23 0.78 6.27 -4.91
N GLY A 24 -0.16 7.07 -4.44
CA GLY A 24 -1.18 6.64 -3.47
C GLY A 24 -0.77 6.70 -2.01
N VAL A 25 0.50 7.03 -1.71
CA VAL A 25 0.95 7.22 -0.33
C VAL A 25 0.66 8.64 0.13
N HIS A 26 -0.11 8.74 1.21
CA HIS A 26 -0.39 9.98 1.91
C HIS A 26 0.57 10.13 3.09
N GLN A 27 1.38 11.18 3.07
CA GLN A 27 2.31 11.54 4.14
C GLN A 27 2.10 13.02 4.49
N HIS A 28 1.63 13.31 5.72
CA HIS A 28 1.52 14.68 6.21
C HIS A 28 2.88 15.11 6.78
N PHE A 29 3.56 16.03 6.10
CA PHE A 29 4.77 16.69 6.61
C PHE A 29 4.48 18.01 7.34
N ASP A 30 3.20 18.34 7.58
CA ASP A 30 2.85 19.68 8.03
C ASP A 30 3.04 19.91 9.54
N VAL A 31 3.84 20.94 9.81
CA VAL A 31 4.21 21.45 11.12
C VAL A 31 3.04 22.24 11.67
N GLY A 32 2.18 21.58 12.45
CA GLY A 32 1.26 22.27 13.35
C GLY A 32 -0.19 21.84 13.28
N ILE A 33 -0.67 21.34 14.41
CA ILE A 33 -2.08 21.20 14.79
C ILE A 33 -2.81 20.03 14.08
N GLY A 34 -2.43 18.82 14.44
CA GLY A 34 -3.17 17.58 14.15
C GLY A 34 -2.78 16.48 15.14
N SER A 35 -3.69 15.56 15.44
CA SER A 35 -3.43 14.43 16.35
C SER A 35 -2.40 13.47 15.73
N GLU A 36 -1.61 12.75 16.54
CA GLU A 36 -0.54 11.84 16.07
C GLU A 36 -1.03 10.79 15.06
N LEU A 37 -2.33 10.43 15.07
CA LEU A 37 -2.93 9.51 14.11
C LEU A 37 -3.04 10.08 12.68
N ASP A 38 -3.19 11.40 12.52
CA ASP A 38 -3.33 12.06 11.21
C ASP A 38 -1.99 12.19 10.47
N SER A 39 -0.87 11.89 11.14
CA SER A 39 0.49 12.08 10.61
C SER A 39 1.16 10.80 10.12
N ALA A 40 0.60 9.62 10.41
CA ALA A 40 1.22 8.37 9.99
C ALA A 40 1.10 8.18 8.46
N PRO A 41 2.18 7.78 7.77
CA PRO A 41 2.12 7.48 6.35
C PRO A 41 1.13 6.35 6.10
N HIS A 42 0.26 6.51 5.11
CA HIS A 42 -0.82 5.56 4.86
C HIS A 42 -1.25 5.54 3.40
N VAL A 43 -2.01 4.52 3.01
CA VAL A 43 -2.74 4.44 1.74
C VAL A 43 -4.23 4.29 1.99
N HIS A 44 -5.06 4.63 1.00
CA HIS A 44 -6.50 4.36 1.04
C HIS A 44 -6.83 3.18 0.13
N THR A 45 -7.58 2.22 0.67
CA THR A 45 -8.00 1.01 -0.06
C THR A 45 -9.40 1.17 -0.65
N ILE A 46 -9.72 0.39 -1.68
CA ILE A 46 -11.05 0.32 -2.34
C ILE A 46 -12.14 -0.14 -1.36
N HIS A 47 -11.75 -0.70 -0.21
CA HIS A 47 -12.65 -1.07 0.86
C HIS A 47 -13.18 0.17 1.61
N LYS A 48 -14.02 0.96 0.92
CA LYS A 48 -14.66 2.18 1.44
C LYS A 48 -13.66 3.24 1.88
N ASN A 49 -12.59 3.43 1.11
CA ASN A 49 -11.55 4.41 1.39
C ASN A 49 -10.92 4.22 2.78
N GLN A 50 -10.78 2.97 3.21
CA GLN A 50 -10.19 2.65 4.50
C GLN A 50 -8.71 3.05 4.50
N MET A 51 -8.32 3.82 5.52
CA MET A 51 -6.94 4.18 5.79
C MET A 51 -6.16 2.98 6.35
N VAL A 52 -5.05 2.63 5.70
CA VAL A 52 -4.14 1.59 6.16
C VAL A 52 -2.75 2.21 6.32
N ILE A 53 -2.25 2.20 7.55
CA ILE A 53 -0.90 2.67 7.89
C ILE A 53 0.13 1.77 7.23
N ILE A 54 1.18 2.38 6.68
CA ILE A 54 2.28 1.67 6.04
C ILE A 54 3.56 1.82 6.85
N GLU A 55 4.47 0.86 6.69
CA GLU A 55 5.79 0.87 7.31
C GLU A 55 6.89 0.91 6.22
N PRO A 56 8.10 1.40 6.55
CA PRO A 56 9.22 1.35 5.63
C PRO A 56 9.47 -0.07 5.12
N GLY A 57 9.55 -0.23 3.81
CA GLY A 57 9.74 -1.50 3.11
C GLY A 57 8.44 -2.15 2.61
N ASP A 58 7.26 -1.62 2.96
CA ASP A 58 6.01 -2.10 2.40
C ASP A 58 5.93 -1.83 0.89
N TRP A 59 5.46 -2.84 0.15
CA TRP A 59 5.13 -2.71 -1.26
C TRP A 59 3.74 -2.12 -1.42
N ILE A 60 3.63 -1.06 -2.21
CA ILE A 60 2.37 -0.38 -2.52
C ILE A 60 1.87 -0.89 -3.86
N ILE A 61 0.73 -1.58 -3.83
CA ILE A 61 0.14 -2.25 -5.00
C ILE A 61 -1.14 -1.48 -5.39
N PRO A 62 -1.29 -1.02 -6.64
CA PRO A 62 -2.52 -0.41 -7.11
C PRO A 62 -3.64 -1.44 -7.17
N GLU A 63 -4.84 -1.03 -6.78
CA GLU A 63 -6.04 -1.82 -6.98
C GLU A 63 -6.63 -1.57 -8.38
N GLY A 64 -7.61 -2.40 -8.77
CA GLY A 64 -8.09 -2.47 -10.15
C GLY A 64 -8.79 -1.22 -10.69
N ASP A 65 -9.08 -0.22 -9.85
CA ASP A 65 -9.69 1.05 -10.24
C ASP A 65 -8.67 2.14 -10.59
N GLY A 66 -7.38 1.92 -10.32
CA GLY A 66 -6.31 2.89 -10.58
C GLY A 66 -6.27 4.09 -9.62
N GLU A 67 -7.12 4.11 -8.60
CA GLU A 67 -7.23 5.16 -7.58
C GLU A 67 -6.76 4.68 -6.21
N HIS A 68 -7.12 3.46 -5.82
CA HIS A 68 -6.81 2.92 -4.49
C HIS A 68 -5.58 2.01 -4.49
N PHE A 69 -5.02 1.80 -3.30
CA PHE A 69 -3.79 1.05 -3.10
C PHE A 69 -3.86 0.16 -1.86
N TYR A 70 -3.16 -0.97 -1.90
CA TYR A 70 -3.02 -1.88 -0.77
C TYR A 70 -1.53 -2.14 -0.45
N PRO A 71 -1.11 -2.09 0.83
CA PRO A 71 0.26 -2.38 1.21
C PRO A 71 0.50 -3.89 1.37
N CYS A 72 1.68 -4.36 1.00
CA CYS A 72 2.11 -5.75 1.15
C CYS A 72 3.48 -5.82 1.81
N LYS A 73 3.61 -6.61 2.89
CA LYS A 73 4.87 -6.78 3.61
C LYS A 73 5.93 -7.39 2.68
N PRO A 74 7.21 -6.96 2.76
CA PRO A 74 8.26 -7.40 1.83
C PRO A 74 8.41 -8.92 1.76
N ASP A 75 8.36 -9.61 2.89
CA ASP A 75 8.53 -11.07 2.94
C ASP A 75 7.32 -11.83 2.36
N ILE A 76 6.13 -11.24 2.41
CA ILE A 76 4.93 -11.78 1.76
C ILE A 76 4.98 -11.50 0.26
N PHE A 77 5.42 -10.31 -0.14
CA PHE A 77 5.55 -9.93 -1.55
C PHE A 77 6.51 -10.85 -2.29
N GLU A 78 7.72 -11.06 -1.75
CA GLU A 78 8.75 -11.93 -2.35
C GLU A 78 8.30 -13.40 -2.48
N LYS A 79 7.49 -13.89 -1.54
CA LYS A 79 6.90 -15.25 -1.61
C LYS A 79 5.75 -15.36 -2.61
N THR A 80 5.18 -14.23 -3.05
CA THR A 80 3.92 -14.17 -3.81
C THR A 80 4.11 -13.74 -5.27
N TYR A 81 5.16 -12.96 -5.54
CA TYR A 81 5.43 -12.35 -6.83
C TYR A 81 6.89 -12.56 -7.23
N GLU A 82 7.11 -12.73 -8.53
CA GLU A 82 8.43 -12.82 -9.14
C GLU A 82 8.55 -11.69 -10.17
N PRO A 83 9.75 -11.12 -10.40
CA PRO A 83 9.97 -10.18 -11.48
C PRO A 83 9.65 -10.82 -12.84
N VAL A 84 8.99 -10.06 -13.72
CA VAL A 84 8.66 -10.46 -15.10
C VAL A 84 9.28 -9.54 -16.13
#